data_AF-A0A162GHB3-F1
#
_entry.id   AF-A0A162GHB3-F1
#
_cell.length_a   1.000
_cell.length_b   1.000
_cell.length_c   1.000
_cell.angle_alpha   90.00
_cell.angle_beta   90.00
_cell.angle_gamma   90.00
#
_symmetry.space_group_name_H-M   'P 1'
#
loop_
_entity.id
_entity.type
_entity.pdbx_description
1 polymer ?
#
loop_
_entity_poly.entity_id
_entity_poly.type
_entity_poly.pdbx_seq_one_letter_code
_entity_poly.pdbx_strand_id
1 'polypeptide(L)'
;MKNIRAFRIAARVWAGAGLIVVAVLYLLAAGSVDSAAGAQFAAGMTVAQGAVLRVLAVLDIIAGAWVLIRPRSYPGLTAAAVAVIALWLAPRLGAPALVDLGSFALDVRFVTHPIEVSVVVAGLAVTAFWMTRNLSARARARRGS
;
A
#
# COMPACT_ATOMS: atom_id res chain seq x y z
N MET A 1 15.03 -19.90 9.28
CA MET A 1 13.85 -19.21 9.85
C MET A 1 12.96 -20.22 10.56
N LYS A 2 12.75 -20.10 11.88
CA LYS A 2 12.12 -21.15 12.71
C LYS A 2 10.63 -21.41 12.44
N ASN A 3 9.90 -20.55 11.72
CA ASN A 3 8.50 -20.82 11.36
C ASN A 3 8.03 -20.09 10.07
N ILE A 4 8.11 -20.78 8.92
CA ILE A 4 7.68 -20.26 7.60
C ILE A 4 6.19 -19.90 7.58
N ARG A 5 5.34 -20.64 8.32
CA ARG A 5 3.89 -20.37 8.35
C ARG A 5 3.58 -19.06 9.06
N ALA A 6 4.25 -18.78 10.18
CA ALA A 6 4.09 -17.53 10.91
C ALA A 6 4.52 -16.33 10.07
N PHE A 7 5.68 -16.41 9.39
CA PHE A 7 6.14 -15.35 8.49
C PHE A 7 5.16 -15.05 7.36
N ARG A 8 4.57 -16.09 6.75
CA ARG A 8 3.56 -15.93 5.70
C ARG A 8 2.30 -15.23 6.20
N ILE A 9 1.82 -15.59 7.39
CA ILE A 9 0.63 -14.96 7.99
C ILE A 9 0.94 -13.51 8.33
N ALA A 10 2.09 -13.24 8.97
CA ALA A 10 2.52 -11.89 9.30
C ALA A 10 2.64 -11.01 8.05
N ALA A 11 3.29 -11.50 6.98
CA ALA A 11 3.41 -10.76 5.72
C ALA A 11 2.05 -10.44 5.10
N ARG A 12 1.10 -11.38 5.11
CA ARG A 12 -0.27 -11.13 4.63
C ARG A 12 -0.97 -10.06 5.46
N VAL A 13 -0.95 -10.22 6.79
CA VAL A 13 -1.64 -9.31 7.70
C VAL A 13 -1.04 -7.91 7.57
N TRP A 14 0.29 -7.80 7.52
CA TRP A 14 0.97 -6.53 7.39
C TRP A 14 0.73 -5.84 6.04
N ALA A 15 0.82 -6.58 4.92
CA ALA A 15 0.53 -6.01 3.60
C ALA A 15 -0.91 -5.50 3.47
N GLY A 16 -1.86 -6.15 4.17
CA GLY A 16 -3.25 -5.73 4.20
C GLY A 16 -3.50 -4.58 5.17
N ALA A 17 -3.26 -4.82 6.47
CA ALA A 17 -3.53 -3.86 7.54
C ALA A 17 -2.69 -2.59 7.42
N GLY A 18 -1.45 -2.68 6.92
CA GLY A 18 -0.59 -1.54 6.65
C GLY A 18 -1.23 -0.57 5.65
N LEU A 19 -1.80 -1.08 4.55
CA LEU A 19 -2.55 -0.26 3.60
C LEU A 19 -3.79 0.36 4.21
N ILE A 20 -4.54 -0.37 5.04
CA ILE A 20 -5.71 0.20 5.73
C ILE A 20 -5.30 1.35 6.66
N VAL A 21 -4.21 1.20 7.40
CA VAL A 21 -3.67 2.25 8.28
C VAL A 21 -3.26 3.47 7.45
N VAL A 22 -2.53 3.27 6.35
CA VAL A 22 -2.13 4.34 5.43
C VAL A 22 -3.36 5.06 4.85
N ALA A 23 -4.38 4.32 4.43
CA ALA A 23 -5.61 4.90 3.92
C ALA A 23 -6.32 5.80 4.93
N VAL A 24 -6.45 5.35 6.19
CA VAL A 24 -7.06 6.14 7.26
C VAL A 24 -6.27 7.43 7.46
N LEU A 25 -4.95 7.33 7.53
CA LEU A 25 -4.05 8.46 7.66
C LEU A 25 -4.17 9.45 6.48
N TYR A 26 -4.28 8.96 5.25
CA TYR A 26 -4.54 9.82 4.08
C TYR A 26 -5.90 10.49 4.10
N LEU A 27 -6.96 9.80 4.54
CA LEU A 27 -8.29 10.42 4.67
C LEU A 27 -8.31 11.52 5.73
N LEU A 28 -7.64 11.31 6.86
CA LEU A 28 -7.52 12.32 7.91
C LEU A 28 -6.73 13.55 7.46
N ALA A 29 -5.65 13.35 6.70
CA ALA A 29 -4.80 14.44 6.22
C ALA A 29 -5.37 15.16 4.99
N ALA A 30 -6.25 14.53 4.20
CA ALA A 30 -6.70 15.05 2.91
C ALA A 30 -7.30 16.46 3.00
N GLY A 31 -8.09 16.74 4.04
CA GLY A 31 -8.72 18.04 4.24
C GLY A 31 -7.73 19.19 4.41
N SER A 32 -6.54 18.94 4.96
CA SER A 32 -5.54 19.98 5.21
C SER A 32 -4.85 20.46 3.92
N VAL A 33 -5.04 19.76 2.80
CA VAL A 33 -4.34 19.99 1.52
C VAL A 33 -5.33 20.08 0.35
N ASP A 34 -6.60 20.39 0.60
CA ASP A 34 -7.63 20.55 -0.44
C ASP A 34 -7.42 21.79 -1.32
N SER A 35 -6.90 22.86 -0.75
CA SER A 35 -6.55 24.09 -1.49
C SER A 35 -5.15 24.07 -2.08
N ALA A 36 -4.34 23.05 -1.75
CA ALA A 36 -2.98 22.91 -2.26
C ALA A 36 -2.98 22.36 -3.68
N ALA A 37 -2.20 23.00 -4.55
CA ALA A 37 -1.93 22.47 -5.89
C ALA A 37 -1.28 21.08 -5.75
N GLY A 38 -1.93 20.05 -6.27
CA GLY A 38 -1.39 18.69 -6.31
C GLY A 38 -0.59 18.43 -7.59
N ALA A 39 -0.56 17.17 -8.02
CA ALA A 39 0.25 16.77 -9.17
C ALA A 39 -0.29 17.38 -10.49
N GLN A 40 0.61 18.00 -11.27
CA GLN A 40 0.36 18.29 -12.67
C GLN A 40 0.44 16.98 -13.46
N PHE A 41 -0.67 16.59 -14.08
CA PHE A 41 -0.69 15.47 -15.02
C PHE A 41 -0.29 15.96 -16.41
N ALA A 42 0.21 15.05 -17.25
CA ALA A 42 0.83 15.33 -18.56
C ALA A 42 -0.05 16.07 -19.60
N ALA A 43 -1.29 16.45 -19.25
CA ALA A 43 -2.23 17.20 -20.08
C ALA A 43 -2.55 18.61 -19.52
N GLY A 44 -1.74 19.14 -18.58
CA GLY A 44 -2.00 20.44 -17.95
C GLY A 44 -3.13 20.44 -16.92
N MET A 45 -3.73 19.28 -16.65
CA MET A 45 -4.73 19.12 -15.60
C MET A 45 -4.05 19.12 -14.23
N THR A 46 -4.47 20.05 -13.37
CA THR A 46 -4.08 20.09 -11.96
C THR A 46 -5.16 19.45 -11.12
N VAL A 47 -4.78 18.45 -10.32
CA VAL A 47 -5.67 17.85 -9.33
C VAL A 47 -5.25 18.36 -7.97
N ALA A 48 -6.20 18.75 -7.13
CA ALA A 48 -5.92 19.15 -5.75
C ALA A 48 -5.19 18.02 -5.00
N GLN A 49 -4.19 18.38 -4.18
CA GLN A 49 -3.41 17.39 -3.44
C GLN A 49 -4.32 16.53 -2.53
N GLY A 50 -5.31 17.14 -1.87
CA GLY A 50 -6.30 16.40 -1.07
C GLY A 50 -7.13 15.40 -1.87
N ALA A 51 -7.44 15.68 -3.14
CA ALA A 51 -8.12 14.72 -4.01
C ALA A 51 -7.21 13.54 -4.33
N VAL A 52 -5.92 13.77 -4.58
CA VAL A 52 -4.93 12.69 -4.78
C VAL A 52 -4.85 11.79 -3.54
N LEU A 53 -4.79 12.36 -2.34
CA LEU A 53 -4.75 11.58 -1.09
C LEU A 53 -6.01 10.71 -0.90
N ARG A 54 -7.19 11.23 -1.20
CA ARG A 54 -8.45 10.46 -1.13
C ARG A 54 -8.46 9.30 -2.13
N VAL A 55 -7.98 9.53 -3.36
CA VAL A 55 -7.89 8.48 -4.37
C VAL A 55 -6.93 7.38 -3.92
N LEU A 56 -5.74 7.74 -3.41
CA LEU A 56 -4.80 6.78 -2.85
C LEU A 56 -5.42 6.00 -1.70
N ALA A 57 -6.11 6.66 -0.77
CA ALA A 57 -6.78 5.99 0.34
C ALA A 57 -7.82 4.96 -0.13
N VAL A 58 -8.58 5.26 -1.17
CA VAL A 58 -9.55 4.30 -1.75
C VAL A 58 -8.83 3.10 -2.35
N LEU A 59 -7.74 3.34 -3.11
CA LEU A 59 -6.94 2.26 -3.69
C LEU A 59 -6.32 1.37 -2.61
N ASP A 60 -5.80 1.98 -1.54
CA ASP A 60 -5.23 1.30 -0.38
C ASP A 60 -6.27 0.46 0.35
N ILE A 61 -7.49 0.96 0.55
CA ILE A 61 -8.60 0.20 1.14
C ILE A 61 -8.92 -1.02 0.30
N ILE A 62 -9.09 -0.85 -1.01
CA ILE A 62 -9.44 -1.94 -1.92
C ILE A 62 -8.33 -2.99 -1.95
N ALA A 63 -7.08 -2.57 -2.15
CA ALA A 63 -5.93 -3.47 -2.23
C ALA A 63 -5.68 -4.18 -0.89
N GLY A 64 -5.72 -3.44 0.22
CA GLY A 64 -5.55 -3.95 1.57
C GLY A 64 -6.62 -4.99 1.93
N ALA A 65 -7.90 -4.66 1.70
CA ALA A 65 -9.01 -5.60 1.92
C ALA A 65 -8.88 -6.85 1.03
N TRP A 66 -8.45 -6.69 -0.22
CA TRP A 66 -8.30 -7.82 -1.13
C TRP A 66 -7.22 -8.81 -0.67
N VAL A 67 -6.07 -8.31 -0.19
CA VAL A 67 -5.01 -9.13 0.42
C VAL A 67 -5.52 -9.85 1.67
N LEU A 68 -6.27 -9.15 2.52
CA LEU A 68 -6.82 -9.72 3.76
C LEU A 68 -7.87 -10.78 3.48
N ILE A 69 -8.75 -10.61 2.51
CA ILE A 69 -9.82 -11.58 2.20
C ILE A 69 -9.26 -12.78 1.44
N ARG A 70 -8.46 -12.54 0.39
CA ARG A 70 -8.01 -13.59 -0.54
C ARG A 70 -6.53 -13.47 -0.85
N PRO A 71 -5.63 -13.89 0.05
CA PRO A 71 -4.20 -13.76 -0.15
C PRO A 71 -3.75 -14.68 -1.30
N ARG A 72 -3.46 -14.11 -2.47
CA ARG A 72 -2.89 -14.78 -3.64
C ARG A 72 -1.77 -13.92 -4.23
N SER A 73 -1.15 -14.38 -5.31
CA SER A 73 -0.12 -13.62 -6.02
C SER A 73 -0.61 -12.26 -6.52
N TYR A 74 -1.78 -12.21 -7.16
CA TYR A 74 -2.30 -10.94 -7.69
C TYR A 74 -2.59 -9.90 -6.60
N PRO A 75 -3.29 -10.23 -5.50
CA PRO A 75 -3.52 -9.25 -4.42
C PRO A 75 -2.22 -8.76 -3.77
N GLY A 76 -1.23 -9.64 -3.58
CA GLY A 76 0.09 -9.25 -3.07
C GLY A 76 0.81 -8.26 -3.99
N LEU A 77 0.74 -8.49 -5.31
CA LEU A 77 1.26 -7.56 -6.31
C LEU A 77 0.49 -6.24 -6.35
N THR A 78 -0.85 -6.29 -6.24
CA THR A 78 -1.68 -5.08 -6.22
C THR A 78 -1.33 -4.21 -5.00
N ALA A 79 -1.20 -4.80 -3.81
CA ALA A 79 -0.80 -4.07 -2.62
C ALA A 79 0.58 -3.42 -2.76
N ALA A 80 1.56 -4.14 -3.32
CA ALA A 80 2.88 -3.57 -3.60
C ALA A 80 2.81 -2.45 -4.65
N ALA A 81 2.02 -2.62 -5.71
CA ALA A 81 1.88 -1.64 -6.78
C ALA A 81 1.27 -0.33 -6.28
N VAL A 82 0.20 -0.39 -5.48
CA VAL A 82 -0.42 0.82 -4.92
C VAL A 82 0.55 1.56 -4.00
N ALA A 83 1.25 0.85 -3.10
CA ALA A 83 2.27 1.46 -2.25
C ALA A 83 3.42 2.09 -3.05
N VAL A 84 3.86 1.46 -4.15
CA VAL A 84 4.87 2.06 -5.06
C VAL A 84 4.33 3.32 -5.75
N ILE A 85 3.07 3.32 -6.19
CA ILE A 85 2.45 4.49 -6.80
C ILE A 85 2.38 5.65 -5.80
N ALA A 86 2.02 5.38 -4.55
CA ALA A 86 1.98 6.38 -3.49
C ALA A 86 3.38 6.96 -3.21
N LEU A 87 4.39 6.11 -3.02
CA LEU A 87 5.79 6.52 -2.84
C LEU A 87 6.33 7.32 -4.03
N TRP A 88 5.94 6.95 -5.25
CA TRP A 88 6.31 7.69 -6.45
C TRP A 88 5.62 9.06 -6.50
N LEU A 89 4.35 9.16 -6.12
CA LEU A 89 3.64 10.44 -6.07
C LEU A 89 4.16 11.36 -4.96
N ALA A 90 4.67 10.82 -3.86
CA ALA A 90 5.02 11.60 -2.69
C ALA A 90 5.96 12.80 -2.91
N PRO A 91 7.09 12.70 -3.65
CA PRO A 91 7.94 13.85 -3.95
C PRO A 91 7.27 14.91 -4.86
N ARG A 92 6.12 14.60 -5.46
CA ARG A 92 5.33 15.51 -6.31
C ARG A 92 4.25 16.26 -5.52
N LEU A 93 4.04 15.91 -4.25
CA LEU A 93 3.06 16.54 -3.36
C LEU A 93 3.78 17.53 -2.44
N GLY A 94 3.74 18.81 -2.81
CA GLY A 94 4.55 19.86 -2.18
C GLY A 94 4.07 20.29 -0.80
N ALA A 95 2.75 20.27 -0.54
CA ALA A 95 2.21 20.72 0.74
C ALA A 95 2.34 19.64 1.83
N PRO A 96 2.61 20.01 3.08
CA PRO A 96 2.59 19.06 4.20
C PRO A 96 1.17 18.56 4.48
N ALA A 97 1.02 17.24 4.62
CA ALA A 97 -0.26 16.58 4.88
C ALA A 97 -0.43 16.45 6.40
N LEU A 98 -0.87 17.54 7.04
CA LEU A 98 -0.90 17.67 8.49
C LEU A 98 -2.18 17.07 9.08
N VAL A 99 -2.00 16.26 10.12
CA VAL A 99 -3.07 15.84 11.03
C VAL A 99 -2.84 16.48 12.39
N ASP A 100 -3.85 17.18 12.88
CA ASP A 100 -3.83 17.77 14.22
C ASP A 100 -4.05 16.68 15.28
N LEU A 101 -3.11 16.57 16.22
CA LEU A 101 -3.14 15.65 17.35
C LEU A 101 -3.38 16.40 18.68
N GLY A 102 -3.91 17.63 18.61
CA GLY A 102 -4.25 18.49 19.73
C GLY A 102 -3.06 19.33 20.21
N SER A 103 -1.96 18.68 20.61
CA SER A 103 -0.76 19.39 21.09
C SER A 103 0.24 19.77 19.99
N PHE A 104 0.19 19.09 18.84
CA PHE A 104 1.05 19.34 17.69
C PHE A 104 0.41 18.81 16.40
N ALA A 105 0.84 19.35 15.26
CA ALA A 105 0.48 18.85 13.94
C ALA A 105 1.55 17.85 13.45
N LEU A 106 1.14 16.64 13.08
CA LEU A 106 2.01 15.62 12.51
C LEU A 106 1.84 15.61 10.99
N ASP A 107 2.95 15.77 10.26
CA ASP A 107 2.95 15.46 8.83
C ASP A 107 2.89 13.94 8.67
N VAL A 108 1.75 13.47 8.19
CA VAL A 108 1.41 12.05 8.07
C VAL A 108 2.38 11.28 7.19
N ARG A 109 3.08 11.98 6.27
CA ARG A 109 4.09 11.41 5.39
C ARG A 109 5.22 10.72 6.15
N PHE A 110 5.61 11.23 7.31
CA PHE A 110 6.64 10.59 8.15
C PHE A 110 6.24 9.20 8.65
N VAL A 111 4.93 8.92 8.72
CA VAL A 111 4.39 7.62 9.15
C VAL A 111 4.03 6.76 7.94
N THR A 112 3.41 7.34 6.91
CA THR A 112 2.94 6.55 5.75
C THR A 112 4.09 6.01 4.92
N HIS A 113 5.17 6.76 4.68
CA HIS A 113 6.24 6.30 3.78
C HIS A 113 6.97 5.05 4.30
N PRO A 114 7.39 4.97 5.58
CA PRO A 114 7.97 3.74 6.11
C PRO A 114 7.00 2.55 6.03
N ILE A 115 5.71 2.80 6.29
CA ILE A 115 4.69 1.75 6.20
C ILE A 115 4.55 1.28 4.74
N GLU A 116 4.45 2.19 3.77
CA GLU A 116 4.37 1.85 2.35
C GLU A 116 5.57 1.03 1.88
N VAL A 117 6.79 1.43 2.23
CA VAL A 117 8.01 0.66 1.92
C VAL A 117 7.92 -0.75 2.52
N SER A 118 7.48 -0.88 3.76
CA SER A 118 7.32 -2.18 4.41
C SER A 118 6.19 -3.03 3.79
N VAL A 119 5.11 -2.38 3.31
CA VAL A 119 4.01 -3.01 2.58
C VAL A 119 4.48 -3.54 1.24
N VAL A 120 5.33 -2.80 0.51
CA VAL A 120 5.94 -3.29 -0.74
C VAL A 120 6.68 -4.60 -0.48
N VAL A 121 7.55 -4.64 0.53
CA VAL A 121 8.30 -5.85 0.89
C VAL A 121 7.36 -7.00 1.28
N ALA A 122 6.35 -6.73 2.11
CA ALA A 122 5.39 -7.73 2.55
C ALA A 122 4.52 -8.26 1.40
N GLY A 123 4.04 -7.40 0.50
CA GLY A 123 3.24 -7.75 -0.67
C GLY A 123 4.02 -8.59 -1.69
N LEU A 124 5.29 -8.23 -1.93
CA LEU A 124 6.20 -9.04 -2.74
C LEU A 124 6.49 -10.40 -2.12
N ALA A 125 6.66 -10.46 -0.79
CA ALA A 125 6.82 -11.73 -0.09
C ALA A 125 5.57 -12.64 -0.25
N VAL A 126 4.36 -12.09 -0.06
CA VAL A 126 3.09 -12.82 -0.29
C VAL A 126 3.02 -13.36 -1.72
N THR A 127 3.44 -12.55 -2.69
CA THR A 127 3.48 -12.94 -4.11
C THR A 127 4.44 -14.09 -4.36
N ALA A 128 5.69 -13.96 -3.90
CA ALA A 128 6.73 -14.96 -4.07
C ALA A 128 6.34 -16.32 -3.46
N PHE A 129 5.72 -16.32 -2.28
CA PHE A 129 5.22 -17.55 -1.64
C PHE A 129 4.16 -18.27 -2.48
N TRP A 130 3.26 -17.51 -3.12
CA TRP A 130 2.22 -18.12 -3.94
C TRP A 130 2.74 -18.65 -5.27
N MET A 131 3.66 -17.92 -5.91
CA MET A 131 4.29 -18.38 -7.14
C MET A 131 5.11 -19.66 -6.91
N THR A 132 5.93 -19.69 -5.87
CA THR A 132 6.73 -20.88 -5.52
C THR A 132 5.85 -22.09 -5.21
N ARG A 133 4.75 -21.91 -4.47
CA ARG A 133 3.79 -22.99 -4.20
C ARG A 133 3.15 -23.57 -5.47
N ASN A 134 2.77 -22.72 -6.43
CA ASN A 134 2.20 -23.15 -7.70
C ASN A 134 3.20 -23.93 -8.55
N LEU A 135 4.47 -23.49 -8.60
CA LEU A 135 5.53 -24.19 -9.31
C LEU A 135 5.81 -25.58 -8.69
N SER A 136 5.91 -25.68 -7.36
CA SER A 136 6.11 -26.96 -6.68
C SER A 136 4.92 -27.92 -6.82
N ALA A 137 3.69 -27.40 -6.94
CA ALA A 137 2.50 -28.21 -7.20
C ALA A 137 2.52 -28.77 -8.63
N ARG A 138 2.84 -27.92 -9.62
CA ARG A 138 2.99 -28.34 -11.03
C ARG A 138 4.11 -29.35 -11.23
N ALA A 139 5.26 -29.15 -10.58
CA ALA A 139 6.39 -30.07 -10.66
C ALA A 139 6.07 -31.46 -10.09
N ARG A 140 5.27 -31.54 -9.02
CA ARG A 140 4.80 -32.81 -8.46
C ARG A 140 3.78 -33.51 -9.36
N ALA A 141 2.84 -32.76 -9.94
CA ALA A 141 1.88 -33.31 -10.88
C ALA A 141 2.56 -33.98 -12.10
N ARG A 142 3.66 -33.41 -12.59
CA ARG A 142 4.46 -33.97 -13.70
C ARG A 142 5.30 -35.20 -13.35
N ARG A 143 5.54 -35.48 -12.06
CA ARG A 143 6.32 -36.65 -11.60
C ARG A 143 5.43 -37.85 -11.27
N GLY A 144 4.11 -37.63 -11.14
CA GLY A 144 3.12 -38.68 -10.88
C GLY A 144 2.36 -39.14 -12.13
N SER A 145 2.77 -38.67 -13.31
CA SER A 145 2.29 -39.07 -14.65
C SER A 145 3.42 -39.74 -15.40
#